data_AF-A0A2Z4L6I3-F1
#
_entry.id   AF-A0A2Z4L6I3-F1
#
_cell.length_a   1.000
_cell.length_b   1.000
_cell.length_c   1.000
_cell.angle_alpha   90.00
_cell.angle_beta   90.00
_cell.angle_gamma   90.00
#
_symmetry.space_group_name_H-M   'P 1'
#
loop_
_entity.id
_entity.type
_entity.pdbx_description
1 polymer ?
#
loop_
_entity_poly.entity_id
_entity_poly.type
_entity_poly.pdbx_seq_one_letter_code
_entity_poly.pdbx_strand_id
1 'polypeptide(L)'
;MKEKGIYFTVNGVNHFHGIKVFKINSLMKLVKEPENNYDDEAIRVELRYAGPSGYVANSVKTVAKGSYSAGRLYDKILDVDYAKVKFIIGDAIIAKVLTNDEVDQEKSNPDSDINYI
;
A
#
# COMPACT_ATOMS: atom_id res chain seq x y z
N MET A 1 -18.35 16.81 -4.62
CA MET A 1 -18.38 15.34 -4.87
C MET A 1 -17.16 14.77 -4.17
N LYS A 2 -17.30 13.85 -3.21
CA LYS A 2 -16.13 13.28 -2.52
C LYS A 2 -15.25 12.58 -3.56
N GLU A 3 -13.96 12.94 -3.63
CA GLU A 3 -13.00 12.19 -4.45
C GLU A 3 -13.13 10.70 -4.13
N LYS A 4 -13.36 9.89 -5.16
CA LYS A 4 -13.30 8.43 -5.02
C LYS A 4 -11.87 8.08 -4.64
N GLY A 5 -11.66 7.70 -3.38
CA GLY A 5 -10.34 7.29 -2.90
C GLY A 5 -9.72 6.21 -3.80
N ILE A 6 -8.40 6.26 -3.94
CA ILE A 6 -7.65 5.26 -4.70
C ILE A 6 -7.43 4.06 -3.79
N TYR A 7 -8.10 2.96 -4.10
CA TYR A 7 -7.94 1.69 -3.38
C TYR A 7 -7.11 0.72 -4.21
N PHE A 8 -6.26 -0.07 -3.56
CA PHE A 8 -5.46 -1.10 -4.21
C PHE A 8 -5.41 -2.35 -3.33
N THR A 9 -5.00 -3.46 -3.93
CA THR A 9 -4.83 -4.73 -3.21
C THR A 9 -3.34 -5.02 -3.02
N VAL A 10 -2.92 -5.39 -1.82
CA VAL A 10 -1.59 -5.93 -1.53
C VAL A 10 -1.68 -7.45 -1.46
N ASN A 11 -0.70 -8.11 -2.08
CA ASN A 11 -0.52 -9.55 -2.01
C ASN A 11 0.98 -9.87 -1.83
N GLY A 12 1.33 -11.17 -1.83
CA GLY A 12 2.71 -11.62 -1.66
C GLY A 12 3.21 -11.52 -0.22
N VAL A 13 2.33 -11.22 0.74
CA VAL A 13 2.68 -11.05 2.16
C VAL A 13 3.30 -12.30 2.78
N ASN A 14 2.98 -13.47 2.23
CA ASN A 14 3.51 -14.76 2.68
C ASN A 14 5.00 -14.97 2.36
N HIS A 15 5.58 -14.16 1.45
CA HIS A 15 7.03 -14.14 1.21
C HIS A 15 7.79 -13.33 2.27
N PHE A 16 7.07 -12.62 3.14
CA PHE A 16 7.61 -11.74 4.18
C PHE A 16 7.16 -12.22 5.57
N HIS A 17 6.64 -11.31 6.40
CA HIS A 17 6.16 -11.57 7.75
C HIS A 17 4.68 -12.04 7.82
N GLY A 18 4.04 -12.25 6.67
CA GLY A 18 2.65 -12.66 6.56
C GLY A 18 1.64 -11.56 6.93
N ILE A 19 0.37 -11.93 7.04
CA ILE A 19 -0.72 -10.96 7.28
C ILE A 19 -0.71 -10.34 8.69
N LYS A 20 -0.06 -10.99 9.65
CA LYS A 20 -0.13 -10.65 11.09
C LYS A 20 0.48 -9.29 11.43
N VAL A 21 1.40 -8.80 10.61
CA VAL A 21 2.03 -7.48 10.80
C VAL A 21 1.12 -6.33 10.36
N PHE A 22 0.10 -6.61 9.55
CA PHE A 22 -0.86 -5.61 9.10
C PHE A 22 -1.99 -5.49 10.11
N LYS A 23 -2.35 -4.24 10.43
CA LYS A 23 -3.51 -3.92 11.28
C LYS A 23 -4.45 -3.03 10.50
N ILE A 24 -5.75 -3.18 10.73
CA ILE A 24 -6.74 -2.26 10.15
C ILE A 24 -6.41 -0.84 10.62
N ASN A 25 -6.44 0.12 9.69
CA ASN A 25 -6.03 1.51 9.88
C ASN A 25 -4.54 1.75 10.15
N SER A 26 -3.66 0.75 10.05
CA SER A 26 -2.22 1.03 10.06
C SER A 26 -1.77 1.69 8.77
N LEU A 27 -0.69 2.47 8.87
CA LEU A 27 -0.05 3.10 7.73
C LEU A 27 0.98 2.18 7.09
N MET A 28 1.17 2.35 5.80
CA MET A 28 2.19 1.70 5.00
C MET A 28 2.75 2.69 4.00
N LYS A 29 3.98 2.45 3.56
CA LYS A 29 4.62 3.18 2.48
C LYS A 29 4.62 2.35 1.22
N LEU A 30 4.37 3.04 0.12
CA LEU A 30 4.42 2.53 -1.24
C LEU A 30 5.71 3.07 -1.84
N VAL A 31 6.52 2.18 -2.39
CA VAL A 31 7.78 2.52 -3.05
C VAL A 31 7.77 1.88 -4.43
N LYS A 32 7.88 2.70 -5.48
CA LYS A 32 8.05 2.19 -6.85
C LYS A 32 9.42 1.49 -6.96
N GLU A 33 9.44 0.33 -7.58
CA GLU A 33 10.65 -0.49 -7.75
C GLU A 33 10.88 -0.79 -9.24
N PRO A 34 11.22 0.23 -10.06
CA PRO A 34 11.35 0.06 -11.52
C PRO A 34 12.52 -0.84 -11.94
N GLU A 35 13.50 -1.04 -11.06
CA GLU A 35 14.64 -1.95 -11.28
C GLU A 35 14.32 -3.40 -10.91
N ASN A 36 13.08 -3.72 -10.57
CA ASN A 36 12.68 -5.07 -10.21
C ASN A 36 12.78 -6.02 -11.43
N ASN A 37 13.47 -7.14 -11.25
CA ASN A 37 13.80 -8.09 -12.33
C ASN A 37 12.59 -8.82 -12.95
N TYR A 38 11.40 -8.67 -12.38
CA TYR A 38 10.19 -9.40 -12.78
C TYR A 38 9.08 -8.53 -13.38
N ASP A 39 8.94 -7.29 -12.88
CA ASP A 39 7.86 -6.36 -13.20
C ASP A 39 8.38 -4.94 -12.95
N ASP A 40 8.50 -4.14 -14.01
CA ASP A 40 8.98 -2.75 -13.99
C ASP A 40 7.94 -1.77 -13.41
N GLU A 41 6.69 -2.23 -13.22
CA GLU A 41 5.62 -1.52 -12.53
C GLU A 41 5.45 -2.00 -11.08
N ALA A 42 6.42 -2.72 -10.53
CA ALA A 42 6.36 -3.22 -9.16
C ALA A 42 6.28 -2.07 -8.15
N ILE A 43 5.32 -2.18 -7.23
CA ILE A 43 5.18 -1.25 -6.10
C ILE A 43 5.32 -2.06 -4.82
N ARG A 44 6.42 -1.83 -4.11
CA ARG A 44 6.73 -2.46 -2.83
C ARG A 44 5.96 -1.78 -1.71
N VAL A 45 5.49 -2.58 -0.76
CA VAL A 45 4.78 -2.13 0.44
C VAL A 45 5.68 -2.32 1.65
N GLU A 46 5.88 -1.25 2.41
CA GLU A 46 6.71 -1.23 3.61
C GLU A 46 5.91 -0.81 4.84
N LEU A 47 6.20 -1.46 5.98
CA LEU A 47 5.64 -1.14 7.29
C LEU A 47 6.76 -0.68 8.22
N ARG A 48 6.44 0.21 9.15
CA ARG A 48 7.39 0.79 10.12
C ARG A 48 8.28 -0.23 10.82
N TYR A 49 7.66 -1.27 11.35
CA TYR A 49 8.30 -2.23 12.24
C TYR A 49 8.71 -3.53 11.54
N ALA A 50 8.33 -3.69 10.27
CA ALA A 50 8.54 -4.94 9.52
C ALA A 50 9.28 -4.72 8.20
N GLY A 51 9.54 -3.46 7.80
CA GLY A 51 10.17 -3.15 6.52
C GLY A 51 9.32 -3.66 5.35
N PRO A 52 9.96 -4.16 4.26
CA PRO A 52 9.27 -4.80 3.14
C PRO A 52 8.31 -5.89 3.61
N SER A 53 7.04 -5.74 3.28
CA SER A 53 5.96 -6.58 3.82
C SER A 53 5.01 -7.11 2.74
N GLY A 54 5.13 -6.66 1.49
CA GLY A 54 4.32 -7.15 0.37
C GLY A 54 4.51 -6.32 -0.89
N TYR A 55 3.71 -6.64 -1.91
CA TYR A 55 3.67 -5.91 -3.17
C TYR A 55 2.22 -5.63 -3.59
N VAL A 56 2.02 -4.56 -4.36
CA VAL A 56 0.72 -4.27 -4.97
C VAL A 56 0.39 -5.34 -6.00
N ALA A 57 -0.84 -5.86 -5.96
CA ALA A 57 -1.31 -6.90 -6.85
C ALA A 57 -1.43 -6.38 -8.29
N ASN A 58 -0.85 -7.08 -9.27
CA ASN A 58 -0.96 -6.74 -10.69
C ASN A 58 -1.90 -7.68 -11.48
N SER A 59 -2.11 -8.93 -11.01
CA SER A 59 -2.88 -9.93 -11.74
C SER A 59 -4.40 -9.85 -11.49
N VAL A 60 -5.20 -10.12 -12.51
CA VAL A 60 -6.68 -10.22 -12.40
C VAL A 60 -7.16 -11.24 -11.37
N LYS A 61 -6.32 -12.22 -11.02
CA LYS A 61 -6.64 -13.23 -9.99
C LYS A 61 -6.48 -12.71 -8.57
N THR A 62 -5.63 -11.69 -8.39
CA THR A 62 -5.20 -11.20 -7.07
C THR A 62 -5.71 -9.80 -6.78
N VAL A 63 -6.03 -9.01 -7.80
CA VAL A 63 -6.65 -7.68 -7.64
C VAL A 63 -8.10 -7.84 -7.23
N ALA A 64 -8.46 -7.31 -6.06
CA ALA A 64 -9.85 -7.25 -5.63
C ALA A 64 -10.67 -6.32 -6.54
N LYS A 65 -11.89 -6.74 -6.91
CA LYS A 65 -12.80 -5.93 -7.73
C LYS A 65 -13.08 -4.59 -7.04
N GLY A 66 -12.94 -3.50 -7.79
CA GLY A 66 -13.10 -2.13 -7.28
C GLY A 66 -11.80 -1.50 -6.76
N SER A 67 -10.67 -2.22 -6.84
CA SER A 67 -9.33 -1.70 -6.55
C SER A 67 -8.48 -1.59 -7.82
N TYR A 68 -7.42 -0.79 -7.77
CA TYR A 68 -6.44 -0.60 -8.82
C TYR A 68 -5.39 -1.73 -8.79
N SER A 69 -4.96 -2.17 -9.98
CA SER A 69 -3.78 -3.01 -10.15
C SER A 69 -2.50 -2.19 -9.99
N ALA A 70 -1.35 -2.85 -9.81
CA ALA A 70 -0.05 -2.20 -9.72
C ALA A 70 0.19 -1.22 -10.88
N GLY A 71 0.09 -1.66 -12.14
CA GLY A 71 0.31 -0.78 -13.29
C GLY A 71 -0.62 0.45 -13.32
N ARG A 72 -1.92 0.28 -13.02
CA ARG A 72 -2.84 1.44 -12.97
C ARG A 72 -2.61 2.35 -11.77
N LEU A 73 -2.09 1.80 -10.68
CA LEU A 73 -1.71 2.58 -9.50
C LEU A 73 -0.42 3.33 -9.75
N TYR A 74 0.51 2.74 -10.50
CA TYR A 74 1.84 3.27 -10.81
C TYR A 74 1.76 4.67 -11.44
N ASP A 75 0.83 4.87 -12.38
CA ASP A 75 0.59 6.18 -13.02
C ASP A 75 -0.04 7.23 -12.10
N LYS A 76 -0.56 6.82 -10.93
CA LYS A 76 -1.34 7.69 -10.03
C LYS A 76 -0.60 8.11 -8.78
N ILE A 77 0.41 7.35 -8.37
CA ILE A 77 1.21 7.62 -7.18
C ILE A 77 2.58 8.21 -7.56
N LEU A 78 3.22 8.86 -6.59
CA LEU A 78 4.62 9.28 -6.71
C LEU A 78 5.58 8.08 -6.50
N ASP A 79 6.88 8.32 -6.63
CA ASP A 79 7.91 7.29 -6.36
C ASP A 79 7.82 6.74 -4.93
N VAL A 80 7.42 7.62 -4.00
CA VAL A 80 7.08 7.27 -2.63
C VAL A 80 5.73 7.88 -2.28
N ASP A 81 4.81 7.05 -1.80
CA ASP A 81 3.48 7.46 -1.37
C ASP A 81 3.05 6.69 -0.11
N TYR A 82 1.97 7.10 0.54
CA TYR A 82 1.49 6.48 1.77
C TYR A 82 0.07 5.97 1.62
N ALA A 83 -0.21 4.87 2.30
CA ALA A 83 -1.52 4.27 2.28
C ALA A 83 -1.93 3.77 3.67
N LYS A 84 -3.24 3.60 3.83
CA LYS A 84 -3.86 3.12 5.07
C LYS A 84 -4.63 1.85 4.82
N VAL A 85 -4.37 0.82 5.62
CA VAL A 85 -5.11 -0.45 5.56
C VAL A 85 -6.58 -0.20 5.86
N LYS A 86 -7.47 -0.69 5.01
CA LYS A 86 -8.93 -0.60 5.22
C LYS A 86 -9.58 -1.95 5.46
N PHE A 87 -9.15 -2.98 4.75
CA PHE A 87 -9.67 -4.33 4.90
C PHE A 87 -8.56 -5.37 4.80
N ILE A 88 -8.74 -6.47 5.53
CA ILE A 88 -7.90 -7.66 5.48
C ILE A 88 -8.84 -8.84 5.27
N ILE A 89 -8.65 -9.59 4.18
CA ILE A 89 -9.50 -10.72 3.80
C ILE A 89 -8.59 -11.89 3.42
N GLY A 90 -8.50 -12.88 4.31
CA GLY A 90 -7.53 -13.97 4.14
C GLY A 90 -6.10 -13.43 4.13
N ASP A 91 -5.42 -13.61 3.00
CA ASP A 91 -4.07 -13.13 2.71
C ASP A 91 -4.03 -11.85 1.85
N ALA A 92 -5.19 -11.33 1.44
CA ALA A 92 -5.31 -10.09 0.69
C ALA A 92 -5.57 -8.89 1.59
N ILE A 93 -4.89 -7.78 1.33
CA ILE A 93 -5.09 -6.52 2.06
C ILE A 93 -5.60 -5.49 1.07
N ILE A 94 -6.68 -4.81 1.42
CA ILE A 94 -7.19 -3.67 0.65
C ILE A 94 -6.81 -2.41 1.41
N ALA A 95 -6.04 -1.55 0.75
CA ALA A 95 -5.56 -0.29 1.30
C ALA A 95 -6.01 0.89 0.44
N LYS A 96 -6.08 2.07 1.05
CA LYS A 96 -6.41 3.34 0.40
C LYS A 96 -5.16 4.21 0.40
N VAL A 97 -4.78 4.75 -0.76
CA VAL A 97 -3.75 5.80 -0.84
C VAL A 97 -4.26 7.03 -0.09
N LEU A 98 -3.39 7.62 0.71
CA LEU A 98 -3.68 8.84 1.43
C LEU A 98 -3.58 10.05 0.50
N THR A 99 -4.46 11.03 0.67
CA THR A 99 -4.27 12.33 0.02
C THR A 99 -3.19 13.14 0.74
N ASN A 100 -2.65 14.18 0.10
CA ASN A 100 -1.67 15.06 0.74
C ASN A 100 -2.19 15.63 2.08
N ASP A 101 -3.46 16.07 2.13
CA ASP A 101 -4.08 16.51 3.39
C ASP A 101 -4.12 15.42 4.46
N GLU A 102 -4.39 14.16 4.10
CA GLU A 102 -4.40 13.03 5.06
C GLU A 102 -2.97 12.72 5.54
N VAL A 103 -1.98 12.80 4.65
CA VAL A 103 -0.55 12.64 4.97
C VAL A 103 -0.09 13.73 5.95
N ASP A 104 -0.44 14.98 5.70
CA ASP A 104 -0.05 16.11 6.55
C ASP A 104 -0.72 16.05 7.94
N GLN A 105 -1.96 15.60 8.01
CA GLN A 105 -2.65 15.33 9.29
C GLN A 105 -1.96 14.22 10.08
N GLU A 106 -1.58 13.12 9.43
CA GLU A 106 -0.85 12.03 10.08
C GLU A 106 0.54 12.50 10.53
N LYS A 107 1.27 13.30 9.73
CA LYS A 107 2.57 13.86 10.11
C LYS A 107 2.49 14.83 11.29
N SER A 108 1.40 15.59 11.38
CA SER A 108 1.17 16.50 12.50
C SER A 108 0.99 15.78 13.84
N ASN A 109 0.72 14.47 13.83
CA ASN A 109 0.67 13.65 15.03
C ASN A 109 2.05 13.00 15.27
N PRO A 110 2.79 13.38 16.34
CA PRO A 110 4.14 12.87 16.60
C PRO A 110 4.20 11.35 16.73
N ASP A 111 3.13 10.72 17.23
CA ASP A 111 3.03 9.28 17.42
C ASP A 111 2.59 8.52 16.16
N SER A 112 2.26 9.21 15.06
CA SER A 112 1.83 8.55 13.83
C SER A 112 2.97 7.77 13.18
N ASP A 113 2.65 6.57 12.69
CA ASP A 113 3.59 5.69 12.02
C ASP A 113 4.24 6.35 10.79
N ILE A 114 3.60 7.34 10.17
CA ILE A 114 4.13 8.04 8.99
C ILE A 114 5.46 8.75 9.25
N ASN A 115 5.71 9.14 10.50
CA ASN A 115 6.93 9.85 10.89
C ASN A 115 8.14 8.92 11.04
N TYR A 116 7.93 7.62 10.88
CA TYR A 116 8.93 6.58 11.15
C TYR A 116 8.98 5.50 10.07
N ILE A 117 8.22 5.68 8.99
CA ILE A 117 8.13 4.80 7.82
C ILE A 117 8.93 5.43 6.66
#